data_AF-A0A9N9DAE0-F1
#
_entry.id   AF-A0A9N9DAE0-F1
#
_cell.length_a   1.000
_cell.length_b   1.000
_cell.length_c   1.000
_cell.angle_alpha   90.00
_cell.angle_beta   90.00
_cell.angle_gamma   90.00
#
_symmetry.space_group_name_H-M   'P 1'
#
loop_
_entity.id
_entity.type
_entity.pdbx_description
1 polymer ?
#
loop_
_entity_poly.entity_id
_entity_poly.type
_entity_poly.pdbx_seq_one_letter_code
_entity_poly.pdbx_strand_id
1 'polypeptide(L)'
;MANITLEQCHTIVSTLWSNGIYDAKTLHKLTSIPCSTVYDYIKKLKNGNTLNPLSHSSRPKKLSPKKRHFLGRLISANRYYTYLLTLVYILLEW
;
A
#
# COMPACT_ATOMS: atom_id res chain seq x y z
N MET A 1 -16.47 -9.09 -24.58
CA MET A 1 -15.24 -8.33 -24.23
C MET A 1 -14.37 -9.27 -23.40
N ALA A 2 -13.08 -9.41 -23.72
CA ALA A 2 -12.19 -10.22 -22.89
C ALA A 2 -12.09 -9.57 -21.49
N ASN A 3 -12.21 -10.35 -20.43
CA ASN A 3 -12.06 -9.85 -19.06
C ASN A 3 -10.58 -9.60 -18.77
N ILE A 4 -10.11 -8.39 -19.11
CA ILE A 4 -8.74 -7.97 -18.79
C ILE A 4 -8.67 -7.73 -17.28
N THR A 5 -7.69 -8.33 -16.61
CA THR A 5 -7.51 -8.15 -15.16
C THR A 5 -6.90 -6.78 -14.86
N LEU A 6 -7.09 -6.27 -13.63
CA LEU A 6 -6.53 -4.98 -13.22
C LEU A 6 -5.00 -4.96 -13.35
N GLU A 7 -4.34 -6.05 -12.95
CA GLU A 7 -2.89 -6.24 -13.07
C GLU A 7 -2.40 -6.17 -14.52
N GLN A 8 -3.15 -6.79 -15.45
CA GLN A 8 -2.85 -6.72 -16.88
C GLN A 8 -2.97 -5.28 -17.39
N CYS A 9 -4.02 -4.56 -17.00
CA CYS A 9 -4.19 -3.14 -17.34
C CYS A 9 -3.00 -2.30 -16.83
N HIS A 10 -2.58 -2.47 -15.57
CA HIS A 10 -1.44 -1.75 -15.00
C HIS A 10 -0.14 -2.05 -15.74
N THR A 11 0.07 -3.31 -16.10
CA THR A 11 1.25 -3.74 -16.86
C THR A 11 1.27 -3.08 -18.23
N ILE A 12 0.16 -3.12 -18.97
CA ILE A 12 0.04 -2.52 -20.31
C ILE A 12 0.26 -1.00 -20.26
N VAL A 13 -0.35 -0.31 -19.30
CA VAL A 13 -0.17 1.15 -19.18
C VAL A 13 1.27 1.50 -18.82
N SER A 14 1.91 0.72 -17.93
CA SER A 14 3.30 0.95 -17.55
C SER A 14 4.27 0.70 -18.71
N THR A 15 4.03 -0.32 -19.54
CA THR A 15 4.86 -0.56 -20.74
C THR A 15 4.69 0.53 -21.78
N LEU A 16 3.45 0.98 -22.05
CA LEU A 16 3.19 2.10 -22.97
C LEU A 16 3.82 3.41 -22.49
N TRP A 17 3.80 3.66 -21.17
CA TRP A 17 4.48 4.79 -20.56
C TRP A 17 6.00 4.73 -20.76
N SER A 18 6.62 3.59 -20.50
CA SER A 18 8.07 3.38 -20.73
C SER A 18 8.45 3.51 -22.20
N ASN A 19 7.54 3.21 -23.12
CA ASN A 19 7.71 3.39 -24.56
C ASN A 19 7.51 4.84 -25.03
N GLY A 20 7.27 5.79 -24.12
CA GLY A 20 7.15 7.21 -24.43
C GLY A 20 5.75 7.70 -24.82
N ILE A 21 4.71 6.88 -24.62
CA ILE A 21 3.33 7.27 -24.92
C ILE A 21 2.70 7.91 -23.69
N TYR A 22 2.63 9.25 -23.70
CA TYR A 22 2.15 10.04 -22.56
C TYR A 22 0.76 10.65 -22.75
N ASP A 23 0.19 10.58 -23.96
CA ASP A 23 -1.11 11.17 -24.24
C ASP A 23 -2.26 10.28 -23.75
N ALA A 24 -3.20 10.87 -23.01
CA ALA A 24 -4.33 10.16 -22.43
C ALA A 24 -5.29 9.63 -23.51
N LYS A 25 -5.47 10.37 -24.60
CA LYS A 25 -6.39 9.98 -25.68
C LYS A 25 -5.86 8.77 -26.45
N THR A 26 -4.56 8.71 -26.72
CA THR A 26 -3.93 7.56 -27.37
C THR A 26 -3.96 6.34 -26.46
N LEU A 27 -3.64 6.50 -25.16
CA LEU A 27 -3.74 5.42 -24.17
C LEU A 27 -5.16 4.86 -24.07
N HIS A 28 -6.19 5.71 -24.03
CA HIS A 28 -7.59 5.28 -24.02
C HIS A 28 -7.94 4.45 -25.27
N LYS A 29 -7.55 4.91 -26.47
CA LYS A 29 -7.80 4.19 -27.73
C LYS A 29 -7.09 2.84 -27.78
N LEU A 30 -5.85 2.76 -27.30
CA LEU A 30 -5.05 1.54 -27.33
C LEU A 30 -5.50 0.49 -26.30
N THR A 31 -5.89 0.94 -25.11
CA THR A 31 -6.15 0.04 -23.97
C THR A 31 -7.63 -0.20 -23.72
N SER A 32 -8.53 0.58 -24.32
CA SER A 32 -9.97 0.61 -24.01
C SER A 32 -10.30 0.87 -22.53
N ILE A 33 -9.34 1.37 -21.75
CA ILE A 33 -9.52 1.77 -20.35
C ILE A 33 -10.28 3.10 -20.33
N PRO A 34 -11.24 3.33 -19.41
CA PRO A 34 -11.93 4.60 -19.28
C PRO A 34 -10.97 5.79 -19.19
N CYS A 35 -11.28 6.86 -19.90
CA CYS A 35 -10.41 8.04 -20.02
C CYS A 35 -10.08 8.65 -18.64
N SER A 36 -11.04 8.68 -17.72
CA SER A 36 -10.84 9.13 -16.34
C SER A 36 -9.72 8.36 -15.64
N THR A 37 -9.74 7.03 -15.75
CA THR A 37 -8.75 6.14 -15.14
C THR A 37 -7.37 6.35 -15.76
N VAL A 38 -7.30 6.61 -17.07
CA VAL A 38 -6.04 6.91 -17.76
C VAL A 38 -5.42 8.20 -17.23
N TYR A 39 -6.21 9.25 -17.01
CA TYR A 39 -5.72 10.50 -16.40
C TYR A 39 -5.15 10.27 -14.99
N ASP A 40 -5.83 9.47 -14.16
CA ASP A 40 -5.34 9.13 -12.83
C ASP A 40 -4.01 8.36 -12.88
N TYR A 41 -3.88 7.41 -13.81
CA TYR A 41 -2.63 6.67 -14.01
C TYR A 41 -1.50 7.56 -14.47
N ILE A 42 -1.73 8.46 -15.44
CA ILE A 42 -0.74 9.43 -15.90
C ILE A 42 -0.31 10.33 -14.73
N LYS A 43 -1.25 10.79 -13.90
CA LYS A 43 -0.92 11.61 -12.72
C LYS A 43 -0.02 10.86 -11.74
N LYS A 44 -0.28 9.57 -11.48
CA LYS A 44 0.58 8.73 -10.63
C LYS A 44 1.98 8.55 -11.24
N LEU A 45 2.05 8.22 -12.52
CA LEU A 45 3.31 7.97 -13.23
C LEU A 45 4.17 9.23 -13.32
N LYS A 46 3.57 10.41 -13.54
CA LYS A 46 4.27 11.71 -13.49
C LYS A 46 4.87 12.00 -12.13
N ASN A 47 4.24 11.57 -11.05
CA ASN A 47 4.74 11.73 -9.69
C ASN A 47 5.83 10.70 -9.34
N GLY A 48 6.23 9.83 -10.27
CA GLY A 48 7.18 8.74 -10.00
C GLY A 48 6.58 7.57 -9.22
N ASN A 49 5.26 7.54 -9.04
CA ASN A 49 4.58 6.45 -8.34
C ASN A 49 4.34 5.27 -9.29
N THR A 50 4.39 4.06 -8.76
CA THR A 50 3.97 2.86 -9.48
C THR A 50 2.44 2.76 -9.54
N LEU A 51 1.92 2.07 -10.56
CA LEU A 51 0.49 1.81 -10.69
C LEU A 51 0.00 0.67 -9.79
N ASN A 52 0.93 -0.08 -9.19
CA ASN A 52 0.63 -1.23 -8.34
C ASN A 52 -0.37 -0.85 -7.24
N PRO A 53 -1.34 -1.73 -6.93
CA PRO A 53 -2.26 -1.49 -5.84
C PRO A 53 -1.49 -1.30 -4.53
N LEU A 54 -1.84 -0.26 -3.79
CA LEU A 54 -1.34 -0.09 -2.43
C LEU A 54 -1.81 -1.28 -1.61
N SER A 55 -0.91 -1.85 -0.80
CA SER A 55 -1.30 -2.85 0.18
C SER A 55 -2.25 -2.19 1.18
N HIS A 56 -3.54 -2.43 1.01
CA HIS A 56 -4.52 -1.97 1.97
C HIS A 56 -4.27 -2.73 3.28
N SER A 57 -3.88 -2.00 4.32
CA SER A 57 -4.01 -2.48 5.69
C SER A 57 -5.49 -2.79 5.90
N SER A 58 -5.84 -4.07 5.83
CA SER A 58 -7.18 -4.52 6.17
C SER A 58 -7.47 -4.12 7.62
N ARG A 59 -8.75 -4.19 8.03
CA ARG A 59 -9.11 -4.15 9.45
C ARG A 59 -8.14 -5.03 10.25
N PRO A 60 -7.53 -4.54 11.34
CA PRO A 60 -6.60 -5.33 12.15
C PRO A 60 -7.20 -6.69 12.45
N LYS A 61 -6.62 -7.74 11.87
CA LYS A 61 -7.10 -9.11 12.13
C LYS A 61 -6.76 -9.41 13.59
N LYS A 62 -7.74 -9.90 14.34
CA LYS A 62 -7.48 -10.43 15.70
C LYS A 62 -6.28 -11.37 15.60
N LEU A 63 -5.28 -11.15 16.47
CA LEU A 63 -4.13 -12.05 16.54
C LEU A 63 -4.62 -13.47 16.74
N SER A 64 -4.02 -14.43 16.03
CA SER A 64 -4.33 -15.83 16.28
C SER A 64 -4.01 -16.17 17.74
N PRO A 65 -4.72 -17.13 18.37
CA PRO A 65 -4.47 -17.50 19.76
C PRO A 65 -3.00 -17.78 20.07
N LYS A 66 -2.28 -18.43 19.14
CA LYS A 66 -0.82 -18.68 19.26
C LYS A 66 0.00 -17.40 19.31
N LYS A 67 -0.25 -16.45 18.40
CA LYS A 67 0.45 -15.16 18.36
C LYS A 67 0.16 -14.32 19.60
N ARG A 68 -1.09 -14.34 20.07
CA ARG A 68 -1.51 -13.65 21.30
C ARG A 68 -0.84 -14.25 22.54
N HIS A 69 -0.75 -15.58 22.64
CA HIS A 69 -0.08 -16.25 23.74
C HIS A 69 1.43 -15.98 23.74
N PHE A 70 2.08 -16.04 22.58
CA PHE A 70 3.49 -15.69 22.42
C PHE A 70 3.77 -14.24 22.85
N LEU A 71 2.94 -13.29 22.41
CA LEU A 71 3.04 -11.89 22.82
C LEU A 71 2.86 -11.73 24.33
N GLY A 72 1.88 -12.41 24.92
CA GLY A 72 1.68 -12.43 26.38
C GLY A 72 2.91 -12.93 27.12
N ARG A 73 3.53 -14.03 26.66
CA ARG A 73 4.77 -14.55 27.24
C ARG A 73 5.94 -13.59 27.12
N LEU A 74 6.09 -12.93 25.97
CA LEU A 74 7.12 -11.90 25.79
C LEU A 74 6.92 -10.75 26.78
N ILE A 75 5.70 -10.24 26.92
CA ILE A 75 5.39 -9.17 27.87
C ILE A 75 5.64 -9.62 29.31
N SER A 76 5.23 -10.84 29.68
CA SER A 76 5.42 -11.38 31.03
C SER A 76 6.89 -11.68 31.36
N ALA A 77 7.68 -12.14 30.39
CA ALA A 77 9.11 -12.39 30.56
C ALA A 77 9.91 -11.08 30.63
N ASN A 78 9.43 -10.05 29.94
CA ASN A 78 10.09 -8.75 29.88
C ASN A 78 9.52 -7.83 30.97
N ARG A 79 9.95 -8.06 32.22
CA ARG A 79 9.68 -7.14 33.34
C ARG A 79 10.08 -5.69 32.99
N TYR A 80 10.99 -5.49 32.03
CA TYR A 80 11.68 -4.23 31.75
C TYR A 80 10.96 -3.12 30.98
N TYR A 81 9.81 -3.39 30.37
CA TYR A 81 9.13 -2.37 29.56
C TYR A 81 8.08 -1.56 30.34
N THR A 82 7.54 -2.07 31.45
CA THR A 82 6.54 -1.36 32.24
C THR A 82 7.12 -0.16 32.99
N TYR A 83 8.40 -0.22 33.40
CA TYR A 83 9.07 0.89 34.08
C TYR A 83 9.73 1.90 33.15
N LEU A 84 10.15 1.54 31.94
CA LEU A 84 10.73 2.53 31.02
C LEU A 84 9.67 3.54 30.53
N LEU A 85 8.44 3.10 30.30
CA LEU A 85 7.36 4.03 29.89
C LEU A 85 6.90 4.93 31.07
N THR A 86 6.91 4.42 32.30
CA THR A 86 6.55 5.21 33.49
C THR A 86 7.69 6.12 33.95
N LEU A 87 8.96 5.70 33.86
CA LEU A 87 10.11 6.58 34.13
C LEU A 87 10.23 7.70 33.11
N VAL A 88 9.98 7.45 31.82
CA VAL A 88 10.00 8.52 30.81
C VAL A 88 8.90 9.54 31.06
N TYR A 89 7.69 9.12 31.46
CA TYR A 89 6.63 10.07 31.84
C TYR A 89 6.98 10.87 33.10
N ILE A 90 7.55 10.22 34.13
CA ILE A 90 7.95 10.89 35.39
C ILE A 90 9.15 11.83 35.19
N LEU A 91 10.07 11.52 34.26
CA LEU A 91 11.25 12.35 33.96
C LEU A 91 10.99 13.48 32.95
N LEU A 92 9.90 13.44 32.17
CA LEU A 92 9.52 14.53 31.25
C LEU A 92 8.58 15.57 31.87
N GLU A 93 8.08 15.34 33.09
CA GLU A 93 7.11 16.20 33.78
C GLU A 93 7.74 17.08 34.88
N TRP A 94 9.07 17.30 34.82
CA TRP A 94 9.80 18.25 35.67
C TRP A 94 10.71 19.17 34.85
#